data_AF-A0A942FIQ1-F1
#
_entry.id   AF-A0A942FIQ1-F1
#
_cell.length_a   1.000
_cell.length_b   1.000
_cell.length_c   1.000
_cell.angle_alpha   90.00
_cell.angle_beta   90.00
_cell.angle_gamma   90.00
#
_symmetry.space_group_name_H-M   'P 1'
#
loop_
_entity.id
_entity.type
_entity.pdbx_description
1 polymer ?
#
loop_
_entity_poly.entity_id
_entity_poly.type
_entity_poly.pdbx_seq_one_letter_code
_entity_poly.pdbx_strand_id
1 'polypeptide(L)'
;MNKNRSIAICIVFLLLSLLVSASVAQEDYLSAKDALKYVGQKKTVCGDVVSVTYAMRSRGQPTFLNLDEPYPNQVFTVVIWGSDRVKFKNPPEVFFKGKRICITGIIDTIHSVENHKS
;
A
#
# COMPACT_ATOMS: atom_id res chain seq x y z
N MET A 1 25.31 -50.79 14.28
CA MET A 1 24.95 -49.36 14.47
C MET A 1 24.42 -49.18 15.89
N ASN A 2 24.99 -48.25 16.67
CA ASN A 2 24.60 -48.02 18.07
C ASN A 2 23.27 -47.24 18.09
N LYS A 3 22.24 -47.78 18.76
CA LYS A 3 20.90 -47.18 18.91
C LYS A 3 20.96 -45.72 19.38
N ASN A 4 21.96 -45.38 20.20
CA ASN A 4 22.17 -44.03 20.74
C ASN A 4 22.73 -43.06 19.67
N ARG A 5 23.50 -43.57 18.69
CA ARG A 5 23.98 -42.77 17.55
C ARG A 5 22.84 -42.45 16.58
N SER A 6 21.92 -43.38 16.37
CA SER A 6 20.74 -43.16 15.52
C SER A 6 19.76 -42.15 16.13
N ILE A 7 19.56 -42.16 17.45
CA ILE A 7 18.70 -41.18 18.15
C ILE A 7 19.31 -39.77 18.07
N ALA A 8 20.62 -39.63 18.29
CA ALA A 8 21.31 -38.36 18.19
C ALA A 8 21.20 -37.74 16.78
N ILE A 9 21.31 -38.56 15.73
CA ILE A 9 21.17 -38.11 14.34
C ILE A 9 19.75 -37.59 14.09
N CYS A 10 18.71 -38.30 14.53
CA CYS A 10 17.32 -37.84 14.36
C CYS A 10 17.03 -36.53 15.09
N ILE A 11 17.57 -36.34 16.29
CA ILE A 11 17.39 -35.11 17.07
C ILE A 11 18.09 -33.93 16.39
N VAL A 12 19.30 -34.13 15.87
CA VAL A 12 20.03 -33.09 15.12
C VAL A 12 19.28 -32.70 13.84
N PHE A 13 18.73 -33.66 13.10
CA PHE A 13 17.91 -33.39 11.90
C PHE A 13 16.59 -32.66 12.23
N LEU A 14 15.94 -33.00 13.35
CA LEU A 14 14.73 -32.31 13.84
C LEU A 14 15.01 -30.89 14.33
N LEU A 15 16.17 -30.64 14.93
CA LEU A 15 16.57 -29.30 15.37
C LEU A 15 16.98 -28.42 14.17
N LEU A 16 17.59 -29.01 13.13
CA LEU A 16 17.97 -28.28 11.92
C LEU A 16 16.76 -27.84 11.09
N SER A 17 15.69 -28.65 11.04
CA SER A 17 14.48 -28.33 10.29
C SER A 17 13.67 -27.19 10.92
N LEU A 18 13.73 -27.02 12.25
CA LEU A 18 13.07 -25.91 12.95
C LEU A 18 13.70 -24.53 12.67
N LEU A 19 14.95 -24.46 12.21
CA LEU A 19 15.64 -23.20 11.93
C LEU A 19 15.29 -22.59 10.56
N VAL A 20 14.73 -23.38 9.64
CA VAL A 20 14.55 -22.97 8.22
C VAL A 20 13.21 -22.25 7.96
N SER A 21 12.26 -22.27 8.91
CA SER A 21 10.90 -21.75 8.68
C SER A 21 10.70 -20.24 8.94
N ALA A 22 11.75 -19.47 9.24
CA ALA A 22 11.61 -18.08 9.70
C ALA A 22 11.67 -17.00 8.60
N SER A 23 11.70 -17.36 7.31
CA SER A 23 11.58 -16.39 6.22
C SER A 23 10.11 -16.08 5.93
N VAL A 24 9.46 -15.35 6.85
CA VAL A 24 8.19 -14.69 6.55
C VAL A 24 8.51 -13.58 5.54
N ALA A 25 7.92 -13.65 4.34
CA ALA A 25 7.99 -12.56 3.37
C ALA A 25 7.30 -11.33 3.99
N GLN A 26 8.10 -10.39 4.49
CA GLN A 26 7.62 -9.08 4.91
C GLN A 26 7.14 -8.38 3.63
N GLU A 27 5.82 -8.16 3.49
CA GLU A 27 5.37 -7.18 2.50
C GLU A 27 5.91 -5.82 2.95
N ASP A 28 6.92 -5.31 2.26
CA ASP A 28 7.47 -3.99 2.51
C ASP A 28 6.44 -2.93 2.09
N TYR A 29 5.56 -2.55 3.02
CA TYR A 29 4.68 -1.41 2.87
C TYR A 29 5.51 -0.13 3.01
N LEU A 30 5.36 0.78 2.05
CA LEU A 30 6.00 2.10 2.11
C LEU A 30 5.16 3.07 2.93
N SER A 31 5.84 3.96 3.66
CA SER A 31 5.17 5.13 4.23
C SER A 31 4.76 6.10 3.11
N ALA A 32 3.71 6.90 3.34
CA ALA A 32 3.32 7.95 2.40
C ALA A 32 4.47 8.93 2.08
N LYS A 33 5.30 9.23 3.09
CA LYS A 33 6.46 10.14 2.97
C LYS A 33 7.58 9.56 2.10
N ASP A 34 7.74 8.25 2.08
CA ASP A 34 8.78 7.59 1.28
C ASP A 34 8.35 7.30 -0.15
N ALA A 35 7.05 7.37 -0.46
CA ALA A 35 6.49 6.99 -1.75
C ALA A 35 7.14 7.72 -2.94
N LEU A 36 7.52 9.00 -2.78
CA LEU A 36 8.17 9.78 -3.84
C LEU A 36 9.46 9.15 -4.36
N LYS A 37 10.17 8.37 -3.54
CA LYS A 37 11.41 7.67 -3.93
C LYS A 37 11.16 6.51 -4.93
N TYR A 38 9.90 6.14 -5.13
CA TYR A 38 9.48 4.95 -5.89
C TYR A 38 8.52 5.30 -7.04
N VAL A 39 8.53 6.55 -7.53
CA VAL A 39 7.79 6.95 -8.74
C VAL A 39 8.11 6.00 -9.91
N GLY A 40 7.08 5.62 -10.67
CA GLY A 40 7.14 4.66 -11.77
C GLY A 40 7.10 3.19 -11.34
N GLN A 41 7.16 2.88 -10.03
CA GLN A 41 7.15 1.51 -9.53
C GLN A 41 5.78 1.12 -8.96
N LYS A 42 5.44 -0.18 -9.09
CA LYS A 42 4.29 -0.77 -8.41
C LYS A 42 4.66 -1.09 -6.97
N LYS A 43 4.08 -0.38 -6.00
CA LYS A 43 4.33 -0.56 -4.57
C LYS A 43 3.04 -0.46 -3.77
N THR A 44 3.05 -0.93 -2.53
CA THR A 44 1.98 -0.71 -1.55
C THR A 44 2.39 0.43 -0.63
N VAL A 45 1.57 1.48 -0.57
CA VAL A 45 1.78 2.66 0.29
C VAL A 45 0.69 2.66 1.36
N CYS A 46 1.09 2.76 2.63
CA CYS A 46 0.17 2.85 3.76
C CYS A 46 0.27 4.22 4.45
N GLY A 47 -0.87 4.74 4.89
CA GLY A 47 -0.95 6.00 5.63
C GLY A 47 -2.36 6.30 6.15
N ASP A 48 -2.47 7.34 6.96
CA ASP A 48 -3.73 7.78 7.57
C ASP A 48 -4.39 8.85 6.69
N VAL A 49 -5.67 8.68 6.36
CA VAL A 49 -6.41 9.63 5.54
C VAL A 49 -6.81 10.84 6.40
N VAL A 50 -5.97 11.86 6.41
CA VAL A 50 -6.15 13.07 7.24
C VAL A 50 -7.00 14.14 6.55
N SER A 51 -7.09 14.12 5.23
CA SER A 51 -7.94 15.04 4.46
C SER A 51 -8.57 14.34 3.26
N VAL A 52 -9.85 14.65 3.00
CA VAL A 52 -10.56 14.18 1.81
C VAL A 52 -11.28 15.33 1.12
N THR A 53 -11.18 15.40 -0.20
CA THR A 53 -11.87 16.42 -1.00
C THR A 53 -12.49 15.80 -2.25
N TYR A 54 -13.79 15.96 -2.42
CA TYR A 54 -14.48 15.64 -3.66
C TYR A 54 -14.58 16.88 -4.55
N ALA A 55 -13.83 16.90 -5.66
CA ALA A 55 -13.78 18.02 -6.58
C ALA A 55 -14.87 17.91 -7.65
N MET A 56 -16.14 17.95 -7.24
CA MET A 56 -17.32 17.78 -8.11
C MET A 56 -17.36 18.74 -9.32
N ARG A 57 -16.77 19.94 -9.20
CA ARG A 57 -16.74 20.93 -10.29
C ARG A 57 -15.53 20.78 -11.24
N SER A 58 -14.60 19.89 -10.94
CA SER A 58 -13.40 19.67 -11.76
C SER A 58 -13.66 18.61 -12.82
N ARG A 59 -12.95 18.71 -13.96
CA ARG A 59 -13.00 17.69 -15.01
C ARG A 59 -12.63 16.33 -14.43
N GLY A 60 -13.40 15.30 -14.77
CA GLY A 60 -13.22 13.95 -14.23
C GLY A 60 -13.72 13.76 -12.79
N GLN A 61 -14.19 14.83 -12.12
CA GLN A 61 -14.79 14.82 -10.78
C GLN A 61 -14.00 13.94 -9.79
N PRO A 62 -12.69 14.20 -9.59
CA PRO A 62 -11.85 13.33 -8.75
C PRO A 62 -12.15 13.50 -7.26
N THR A 63 -11.78 12.48 -6.50
CA THR A 63 -11.70 12.53 -5.03
C THR A 63 -10.25 12.36 -4.62
N PHE A 64 -9.76 13.29 -3.81
CA PHE A 64 -8.42 13.28 -3.28
C PHE A 64 -8.47 12.76 -1.85
N LEU A 65 -7.70 11.71 -1.55
CA LEU A 65 -7.42 11.26 -0.18
C LEU A 65 -5.96 11.58 0.12
N ASN A 66 -5.71 12.53 1.02
CA ASN A 66 -4.34 12.90 1.39
C ASN A 66 -3.91 12.08 2.60
N LEU A 67 -2.78 11.40 2.46
CA LEU A 67 -2.24 10.54 3.51
C LEU A 67 -1.22 11.30 4.36
N ASP A 68 -1.32 11.10 5.68
CA ASP A 68 -0.44 11.59 6.76
C ASP A 68 -0.34 13.12 6.91
N GLU A 69 -0.42 13.90 5.82
CA GLU A 69 -0.42 15.37 5.84
C GLU A 69 -1.56 15.96 4.99
N PRO A 70 -2.30 16.98 5.49
CA PRO A 70 -3.45 17.55 4.79
C PRO A 70 -3.01 18.52 3.68
N TYR A 71 -3.95 18.89 2.80
CA TYR A 71 -3.72 19.99 1.86
C TYR A 71 -3.50 21.32 2.63
N PRO A 72 -2.60 22.21 2.17
CA PRO A 72 -1.75 22.16 0.97
C PRO A 72 -0.39 21.47 1.16
N ASN A 73 -0.13 20.87 2.31
CA ASN A 73 1.17 20.27 2.67
C ASN A 73 1.19 18.75 2.47
N GLN A 74 0.32 18.19 1.62
CA GLN A 74 0.17 16.76 1.49
C GLN A 74 1.43 16.09 0.93
N VAL A 75 1.84 14.97 1.55
CA VAL A 75 3.02 14.19 1.14
C VAL A 75 2.69 13.07 0.15
N PHE A 76 1.44 12.60 0.15
CA PHE A 76 0.93 11.61 -0.79
C PHE A 76 -0.57 11.79 -0.99
N THR A 77 -1.05 11.61 -2.22
CA THR A 77 -2.47 11.74 -2.57
C THR A 77 -2.92 10.52 -3.34
N VAL A 78 -3.99 9.88 -2.86
CA VAL A 78 -4.74 8.89 -3.63
C VAL A 78 -5.80 9.65 -4.44
N VAL A 79 -5.86 9.39 -5.74
CA VAL A 79 -6.87 9.97 -6.64
C VAL A 79 -7.87 8.90 -7.03
N ILE A 80 -9.14 9.11 -6.69
CA ILE A 80 -10.25 8.29 -7.16
C ILE A 80 -11.01 9.09 -8.21
N TRP A 81 -10.94 8.68 -9.47
CA TRP A 81 -11.66 9.33 -10.56
C TRP A 81 -13.17 9.16 -10.41
N GLY A 82 -13.94 10.14 -10.88
CA GLY A 82 -15.41 10.11 -10.84
C GLY A 82 -16.00 8.85 -11.50
N SER A 83 -15.37 8.36 -12.57
CA SER A 83 -15.74 7.11 -13.26
C SER A 83 -15.57 5.87 -12.38
N ASP A 84 -14.66 5.90 -11.40
CA ASP A 84 -14.41 4.79 -10.49
C ASP A 84 -15.17 4.92 -9.17
N ARG A 85 -15.69 6.10 -8.84
CA ARG A 85 -16.51 6.32 -7.63
C ARG A 85 -17.68 5.36 -7.52
N VAL A 86 -18.32 5.03 -8.64
CA VAL A 86 -19.48 4.12 -8.69
C VAL A 86 -19.15 2.69 -8.24
N LYS A 87 -17.86 2.33 -8.20
CA LYS A 87 -17.41 1.01 -7.72
C LYS A 87 -17.39 0.91 -6.19
N PHE A 88 -17.54 2.04 -5.48
CA PHE A 88 -17.55 2.08 -4.02
C PHE A 88 -18.99 2.05 -3.49
N LYS A 89 -19.26 1.19 -2.50
CA LYS A 89 -20.58 1.09 -1.87
C LYS A 89 -21.00 2.36 -1.13
N ASN A 90 -20.02 3.09 -0.59
CA ASN A 90 -20.21 4.33 0.16
C ASN A 90 -19.41 5.45 -0.51
N PRO A 91 -19.83 6.72 -0.39
CA PRO A 91 -19.04 7.85 -0.85
C PRO A 91 -17.62 7.79 -0.26
N PRO A 92 -16.55 7.76 -1.08
CA PRO A 92 -15.17 7.63 -0.59
C PRO A 92 -14.79 8.69 0.45
N GLU A 93 -15.33 9.90 0.32
CA GLU A 93 -15.15 11.04 1.22
C GLU A 93 -15.71 10.85 2.62
N VAL A 94 -16.73 10.01 2.75
CA VAL A 94 -17.26 9.61 4.06
C VAL A 94 -16.55 8.37 4.55
N PHE A 95 -16.35 7.39 3.67
CA PHE A 95 -15.87 6.08 4.06
C PHE A 95 -14.42 6.08 4.52
N PHE A 96 -13.53 6.80 3.83
CA PHE A 96 -12.08 6.74 4.10
C PHE A 96 -11.58 7.76 5.11
N LYS A 97 -12.33 8.82 5.39
CA LYS A 97 -11.89 9.90 6.29
C LYS A 97 -11.51 9.34 7.67
N GLY A 98 -10.29 9.64 8.11
CA GLY A 98 -9.76 9.21 9.41
C GLY A 98 -9.38 7.73 9.49
N LYS A 99 -9.41 6.99 8.38
CA LYS A 99 -8.94 5.60 8.35
C LYS A 99 -7.48 5.51 7.95
N ARG A 100 -6.78 4.55 8.53
CA ARG A 100 -5.53 4.02 7.98
C ARG A 100 -5.84 3.12 6.80
N ILE A 101 -5.20 3.37 5.66
CA ILE A 101 -5.37 2.56 4.45
C ILE A 101 -4.02 2.17 3.87
N CYS A 102 -4.01 1.08 3.10
CA CYS A 102 -2.88 0.61 2.31
C CYS A 102 -3.34 0.44 0.87
N ILE A 103 -2.65 1.09 -0.08
CA ILE A 103 -3.02 1.10 -1.49
C ILE A 103 -1.87 0.57 -2.32
N THR A 104 -2.15 -0.36 -3.23
CA THR A 104 -1.18 -0.91 -4.17
C THR A 104 -1.40 -0.34 -5.56
N GLY A 105 -0.37 0.23 -6.17
CA GLY A 105 -0.47 0.81 -7.50
C GLY A 105 0.88 1.32 -8.01
N ILE A 106 0.89 1.82 -9.24
CA ILE A 106 2.03 2.59 -9.75
C ILE A 106 2.02 3.95 -9.06
N ILE A 107 3.15 4.33 -8.45
CA ILE A 107 3.31 5.64 -7.86
C ILE A 107 3.65 6.64 -8.96
N ASP A 108 2.95 7.76 -8.99
CA ASP A 108 3.13 8.80 -10.00
C ASP A 108 3.08 10.20 -9.37
N THR A 109 3.57 11.19 -10.11
CA THR A 109 3.48 12.60 -9.73
C THR A 109 2.22 13.23 -10.36
N ILE A 110 1.55 14.12 -9.63
CA ILE A 110 0.31 14.80 -10.10
C ILE A 110 0.55 15.64 -11.38
N HIS A 111 1.81 15.92 -11.74
CA HIS A 111 2.17 16.63 -12.96
C HIS A 111 2.29 15.73 -14.21
N SER A 112 2.20 14.41 -14.05
CA SER A 112 2.22 13.46 -15.16
C SER A 112 0.86 13.47 -15.87
N VAL A 113 0.61 14.51 -16.67
CA VAL A 113 -0.42 14.49 -17.70
C VAL A 113 0.08 13.61 -18.83
N GLU A 114 0.09 12.29 -18.62
CA GLU A 114 0.24 11.37 -19.74
C GLU A 114 -1.12 11.22 -20.42
N ASN A 115 -1.18 11.77 -21.63
CA ASN A 115 -2.24 11.61 -22.60
C ASN A 115 -2.36 10.15 -23.05
N HIS A 116 -2.70 9.23 -22.15
CA HIS A 116 -3.17 7.90 -22.52
C HIS A 116 -4.62 8.00 -22.99
N LYS A 117 -4.77 8.60 -24.17
CA LYS A 117 -5.93 8.41 -25.04
C LYS A 117 -5.76 7.01 -25.64
N SER A 118 -6.67 6.10 -25.28
CA SER A 118 -6.92 4.86 -26.03
C SER A 118 -7.33 5.17 -27.46
#